data_AF-A0A5P3AHQ7-F1
#
_entry.id   AF-A0A5P3AHQ7-F1
#
_cell.length_a   1.000
_cell.length_b   1.000
_cell.length_c   1.000
_cell.angle_alpha   90.00
_cell.angle_beta   90.00
_cell.angle_gamma   90.00
#
_symmetry.space_group_name_H-M   'P 1'
#
loop_
_entity.id
_entity.type
_entity.pdbx_description
1 polymer ?
#
loop_
_entity_poly.entity_id
_entity_poly.type
_entity_poly.pdbx_seq_one_letter_code
_entity_poly.pdbx_strand_id
1 'polypeptide(L)' 'MDETIAKLLAAASQAQGAAGDMIEAVREGSITPHDNVGSGDTATILADGLRILIELTESDTGSAGQLHGALIRFLEDRV' A
#
# COMPACT_ATOMS: atom_id res chain seq x y z
N MET A 1 -13.76 20.13 4.41
CA MET A 1 -13.39 19.06 3.46
C MET A 1 -13.99 17.78 3.99
N ASP A 2 -14.66 16.99 3.16
CA ASP A 2 -15.22 15.71 3.57
C ASP A 2 -14.09 14.80 4.10
N GLU A 3 -14.27 14.23 5.29
CA GLU A 3 -13.29 13.38 5.95
C GLU A 3 -12.96 12.14 5.11
N THR A 4 -13.95 11.62 4.37
CA THR A 4 -13.77 10.49 3.44
C THR A 4 -12.86 10.88 2.30
N ILE A 5 -13.07 12.06 1.70
CA ILE A 5 -12.24 12.57 0.60
C ILE A 5 -10.80 12.81 1.09
N ALA A 6 -10.63 13.35 2.31
CA ALA A 6 -9.32 13.58 2.89
C ALA A 6 -8.54 12.26 3.12
N LYS A 7 -9.20 11.24 3.65
CA LYS A 7 -8.61 9.91 3.87
C LYS A 7 -8.29 9.21 2.55
N LEU A 8 -9.19 9.29 1.57
CA LEU A 8 -8.98 8.71 0.25
C LEU A 8 -7.75 9.33 -0.44
N LEU A 9 -7.64 10.66 -0.39
CA LEU A 9 -6.49 11.38 -0.94
C LEU A 9 -5.19 10.97 -0.23
N ALA A 10 -5.19 10.91 1.10
CA ALA A 10 -4.02 10.52 1.87
C ALA A 10 -3.55 9.09 1.51
N ALA A 11 -4.47 8.12 1.46
CA ALA A 11 -4.17 6.74 1.10
C ALA A 11 -3.66 6.62 -0.35
N ALA A 12 -4.28 7.34 -1.28
CA ALA A 12 -3.84 7.37 -2.68
C ALA A 12 -2.43 7.97 -2.82
N SER A 13 -2.14 9.07 -2.11
CA SER A 13 -0.80 9.69 -2.11
C SER A 13 0.26 8.76 -1.51
N GLN A 14 -0.07 8.05 -0.42
CA GLN A 14 0.84 7.07 0.20
C GLN A 14 1.14 5.90 -0.75
N ALA A 15 0.12 5.33 -1.38
CA ALA A 15 0.27 4.25 -2.35
C ALA A 15 1.08 4.70 -3.58
N GLN A 16 0.81 5.91 -4.09
CA GLN A 16 1.56 6.49 -5.20
C GLN A 16 3.05 6.67 -4.85
N GLY A 17 3.36 7.23 -3.68
CA GLY A 17 4.74 7.43 -3.23
C GLY A 17 5.50 6.11 -3.14
N ALA A 18 4.91 5.12 -2.47
CA ALA A 18 5.53 3.81 -2.33
C ALA A 18 5.74 3.09 -3.67
N ALA A 19 4.76 3.14 -4.58
CA ALA A 19 4.92 2.60 -5.93
C ALA A 19 5.99 3.34 -6.74
N GLY A 20 6.08 4.67 -6.59
CA GLY A 20 7.12 5.50 -7.20
C GLY A 20 8.52 5.11 -6.75
N ASP A 21 8.72 4.96 -5.43
CA ASP A 21 10.00 4.55 -4.85
C ASP A 21 10.45 3.18 -5.39
N MET A 22 9.53 2.22 -5.52
CA MET A 22 9.84 0.91 -6.12
C MET A 22 10.26 1.01 -7.58
N ILE A 23 9.56 1.83 -8.37
CA ILE A 23 9.86 2.02 -9.80
C ILE A 23 11.25 2.62 -9.96
N GLU A 24 11.59 3.63 -9.16
CA GLU A 24 12.89 4.30 -9.24
C GLU A 24 14.02 3.38 -8.75
N ALA A 25 13.83 2.63 -7.67
CA ALA A 25 14.82 1.64 -7.21
C ALA A 25 15.10 0.56 -8.29
N VAL A 26 14.07 0.10 -9.00
CA VAL A 26 14.24 -0.82 -10.14
C VAL A 26 14.97 -0.14 -11.30
N ARG A 27 14.61 1.11 -11.63
CA ARG A 27 15.20 1.88 -12.73
C ARG A 27 16.71 2.09 -12.52
N GLU A 28 17.11 2.35 -11.28
CA GLU A 28 18.49 2.56 -10.88
C GLU A 28 19.28 1.25 -10.71
N GLY A 29 18.60 0.10 -10.66
CA GLY A 29 19.22 -1.19 -10.40
C GLY A 29 19.82 -1.28 -8.99
N SER A 30 19.28 -0.50 -8.04
CA SER A 30 19.89 -0.21 -6.73
C SER A 30 19.20 -0.91 -5.56
N ILE A 31 18.40 -1.96 -5.80
CA ILE A 31 17.71 -2.70 -4.73
C ILE A 31 18.73 -3.47 -3.89
N THR A 32 18.88 -3.05 -2.64
CA THR A 32 19.74 -3.66 -1.63
C THR A 32 18.92 -4.11 -0.42
N PRO A 33 19.32 -5.18 0.29
CA PRO A 33 18.55 -5.70 1.43
C PRO A 33 18.31 -4.72 2.59
N HIS A 34 19.03 -3.61 2.64
CA HIS A 34 19.00 -2.64 3.74
C HIS A 34 18.33 -1.32 3.37
N ASP A 35 17.93 -1.10 2.11
CA ASP A 35 17.09 0.03 1.75
C ASP A 35 15.59 -0.30 1.96
N ASN A 36 14.76 0.74 1.95
CA ASN A 36 13.32 0.60 2.24
C ASN A 36 12.59 -0.33 1.25
N VAL A 37 13.09 -0.46 0.02
CA VAL A 37 12.48 -1.31 -1.01
C VAL A 37 12.89 -2.77 -0.78
N GLY A 38 14.17 -3.03 -0.56
CA GLY A 38 14.72 -4.37 -0.33
C GLY A 38 14.40 -4.94 1.06
N SER A 39 14.23 -4.09 2.09
CA SER A 39 13.67 -4.51 3.39
C SER A 39 12.17 -4.85 3.27
N GLY A 40 11.51 -4.33 2.24
CA GLY A 40 10.07 -4.46 2.02
C GLY A 40 9.23 -3.49 2.86
N ASP A 41 9.83 -2.49 3.49
CA ASP A 41 9.09 -1.42 4.18
C ASP A 41 8.22 -0.65 3.18
N THR A 42 8.75 -0.32 2.01
CA THR A 42 7.99 0.31 0.93
C THR A 42 6.82 -0.56 0.46
N ALA A 43 6.97 -1.89 0.46
CA ALA A 43 5.88 -2.82 0.15
C ALA A 43 4.80 -2.84 1.23
N THR A 44 5.20 -2.69 2.49
CA THR A 44 4.29 -2.56 3.64
C THR A 44 3.47 -1.27 3.55
N ILE A 45 4.12 -0.15 3.21
CA ILE A 45 3.46 1.14 3.00
C ILE A 45 2.45 1.07 1.83
N LEU A 46 2.83 0.43 0.72
CA LEU A 46 1.95 0.24 -0.42
C LEU A 46 0.72 -0.61 -0.05
N ALA A 47 0.94 -1.72 0.67
CA ALA A 47 -0.12 -2.62 1.09
C ALA A 47 -1.13 -1.94 2.02
N ASP A 48 -0.67 -1.13 2.98
CA ASP A 48 -1.56 -0.37 3.86
C ASP A 48 -2.36 0.70 3.11
N GLY A 49 -1.71 1.43 2.20
CA GLY A 49 -2.41 2.40 1.34
C GLY A 49 -3.52 1.75 0.52
N LEU A 50 -3.26 0.58 -0.07
CA LEU A 50 -4.27 -0.19 -0.82
C LEU A 50 -5.40 -0.70 0.08
N ARG A 51 -5.09 -1.15 1.31
CA ARG A 51 -6.08 -1.59 2.29
C ARG A 51 -7.07 -0.46 2.58
N ILE A 52 -6.57 0.73 2.89
CA ILE A 52 -7.41 1.91 3.20
C ILE A 52 -8.25 2.31 1.98
N LEU A 53 -7.69 2.26 0.77
CA LEU A 53 -8.46 2.55 -0.44
C LEU A 53 -9.66 1.61 -0.60
N ILE A 54 -9.46 0.30 -0.41
CA ILE A 54 -10.55 -0.68 -0.52
C ILE A 54 -11.60 -0.46 0.57
N GLU A 55 -11.19 -0.18 1.80
CA GLU A 55 -12.10 0.12 2.93
C GLU A 55 -12.98 1.35 2.68
N LEU A 56 -12.48 2.33 1.93
CA LEU A 56 -13.19 3.58 1.67
C LEU A 56 -14.02 3.55 0.38
N THR A 57 -13.69 2.70 -0.59
CA THR A 57 -14.36 2.66 -1.90
C THR A 57 -15.32 1.49 -2.09
N GLU A 58 -15.17 0.40 -1.34
CA GLU A 58 -15.98 -0.79 -1.52
C GLU A 58 -16.76 -1.20 -0.27
N SER A 59 -17.99 -1.67 -0.51
CA SER A 59 -18.85 -2.29 0.49
C SER A 59 -18.78 -3.81 0.34
N ASP A 60 -17.71 -4.38 0.89
CA ASP A 60 -17.59 -5.75 1.41
C ASP A 60 -18.22 -6.91 0.59
N THR A 61 -18.15 -6.88 -0.75
CA THR A 61 -18.67 -7.97 -1.59
C THR A 61 -17.68 -8.43 -2.65
N GLY A 62 -17.44 -9.75 -2.73
CA GLY A 62 -16.68 -10.38 -3.82
C GLY A 62 -15.15 -10.25 -3.71
N SER A 63 -14.52 -9.93 -4.85
CA SER A 63 -13.05 -9.94 -5.01
C SER A 63 -12.32 -8.89 -4.16
N ALA A 64 -12.97 -7.75 -3.86
CA ALA A 64 -12.37 -6.73 -3.02
C ALA A 64 -12.20 -7.17 -1.57
N GLY A 65 -13.15 -7.93 -1.02
CA GLY A 65 -13.02 -8.54 0.31
C GLY A 65 -11.87 -9.57 0.36
N GLN A 66 -11.64 -10.31 -0.73
CA GLN A 66 -10.50 -11.24 -0.81
C GLN A 66 -9.15 -10.50 -0.82
N LEU A 67 -9.05 -9.43 -1.61
CA LEU A 67 -7.85 -8.59 -1.67
C LEU A 67 -7.60 -7.88 -0.34
N HIS A 68 -8.63 -7.29 0.26
CA HIS A 68 -8.55 -6.67 1.60
C HIS A 68 -8.06 -7.66 2.65
N GLY A 69 -8.63 -8.86 2.71
CA GLY A 69 -8.19 -9.90 3.63
C GLY A 69 -6.75 -10.37 3.38
N ALA A 70 -6.29 -10.38 2.13
CA ALA A 70 -4.89 -10.71 1.80
C ALA A 70 -3.93 -9.62 2.28
N LEU A 71 -4.32 -8.34 2.13
CA LEU A 71 -3.52 -7.21 2.61
C LEU A 71 -3.43 -7.20 4.14
N ILE A 72 -4.52 -7.47 4.85
CA ILE A 72 -4.49 -7.59 6.33
C ILE A 72 -3.50 -8.67 6.77
N ARG A 73 -3.60 -9.90 6.23
CA ARG A 73 -2.68 -10.99 6.61
C ARG A 73 -1.22 -10.63 6.33
N PHE A 74 -0.95 -10.02 5.19
CA PHE A 74 0.39 -9.56 4.85
C PHE A 74 0.93 -8.52 5.85
N LEU A 75 0.09 -7.58 6.29
CA LEU A 75 0.47 -6.57 7.27
C LEU A 75 0.67 -7.18 8.66
N GLU A 76 -0.19 -8.12 9.08
CA GLU A 76 -0.08 -8.82 10.37
C GLU A 76 1.21 -9.64 10.49
N ASP A 77 1.66 -10.29 9.41
CA ASP A 77 2.90 -11.06 9.38
C ASP A 77 4.17 -10.19 9.54
N ARG A 78 4.04 -8.85 9.45
CA ARG A 78 5.14 -7.87 9.50
C ARG A 78 5.26 -7.14 10.84
N VAL A 79 4.32 -7.34 11.78
CA VAL A 79 4.28 -6.66 13.10
C VAL A 79 5.01 -7.47 14.17
#